data_AF-A0A930UT82-F1
#
_entry.id   AF-A0A930UT82-F1
#
_cell.length_a   1.000
_cell.length_b   1.000
_cell.length_c   1.000
_cell.angle_alpha   90.00
_cell.angle_beta   90.00
_cell.angle_gamma   90.00
#
_symmetry.space_group_name_H-M   'P 1'
#
loop_
_entity.id
_entity.type
_entity.pdbx_description
1 polymer ?
#
loop_
_entity_poly.entity_id
_entity_poly.type
_entity_poly.pdbx_seq_one_letter_code
_entity_poly.pdbx_strand_id
1 'polypeptide(L)'
;MSNSLGDFHQKILSSVDGWHNHDSGYDLECPSMCVLAEIKNKWNTMNSDNRRAVLSGLDVAVRQKASNWCGYLVIIIPKKCERYEKFIGNKIMEIDGASFYHKVTGDPNAIHDLFDILSDKICPSSDVASYCREIMEKSLPPRV
;
A
#
# COMPACT_ATOMS: atom_id res chain seq x y z
N MET A 1 -4.37 11.30 15.72
CA MET A 1 -4.83 9.90 15.67
C MET A 1 -3.74 9.12 14.97
N SER A 2 -3.22 8.10 15.65
CA SER A 2 -2.05 7.35 15.20
C SER A 2 -2.32 6.65 13.87
N ASN A 3 -1.36 6.74 12.95
CA ASN A 3 -1.36 6.06 11.66
C ASN A 3 -1.00 4.56 11.80
N SER A 4 -1.29 3.94 12.96
CA SER A 4 -0.80 2.60 13.35
C SER A 4 -1.04 1.50 12.31
N LEU A 5 -2.15 1.57 11.55
CA LEU A 5 -2.45 0.60 10.50
C LEU A 5 -1.63 0.85 9.23
N GLY A 6 -1.34 2.12 8.90
CA GLY A 6 -0.35 2.46 7.87
C GLY A 6 1.03 1.94 8.26
N ASP A 7 1.46 2.21 9.49
CA ASP A 7 2.74 1.73 10.03
C ASP A 7 2.81 0.19 10.04
N PHE A 8 1.69 -0.49 10.27
CA PHE A 8 1.61 -1.95 10.16
C PHE A 8 1.91 -2.43 8.74
N HIS A 9 1.23 -1.87 7.72
CA HIS A 9 1.50 -2.22 6.32
C HIS A 9 2.94 -1.90 5.93
N GLN A 10 3.46 -0.75 6.33
CA GLN A 10 4.84 -0.35 6.10
C GLN A 10 5.84 -1.36 6.68
N LYS A 11 5.67 -1.76 7.95
CA LYS A 11 6.54 -2.73 8.62
C LYS A 11 6.46 -4.13 8.02
N ILE A 12 5.27 -4.57 7.62
CA ILE A 12 5.10 -5.87 6.95
C ILE A 12 5.82 -5.86 5.59
N LEU A 13 5.60 -4.82 4.78
CA LEU A 13 6.17 -4.76 3.43
C LEU A 13 7.69 -4.52 3.45
N SER A 14 8.22 -3.74 4.39
CA SER A 14 9.68 -3.58 4.59
C SER A 14 10.36 -4.81 5.19
N SER A 15 9.61 -5.82 5.63
CA SER A 15 10.19 -7.11 6.05
C SER A 15 10.49 -8.05 4.88
N VAL A 16 10.06 -7.70 3.67
CA VAL A 16 10.32 -8.47 2.44
C VAL A 16 11.67 -8.08 1.87
N ASP A 17 12.46 -9.07 1.45
CA ASP A 17 13.81 -8.87 0.93
C ASP A 17 13.87 -7.79 -0.16
N GLY A 18 14.84 -6.88 -0.03
CA GLY A 18 15.06 -5.76 -0.95
C GLY A 18 14.15 -4.55 -0.75
N TRP A 19 13.21 -4.61 0.19
CA TRP A 19 12.40 -3.46 0.62
C TRP A 19 12.90 -2.90 1.94
N HIS A 20 12.87 -1.57 2.06
CA HIS A 20 13.40 -0.87 3.22
C HIS A 20 12.39 0.13 3.77
N ASN A 21 12.31 0.20 5.11
CA ASN A 21 11.51 1.18 5.83
C ASN A 21 12.12 2.59 5.73
N HIS A 22 11.27 3.60 5.56
CA HIS A 22 11.69 5.00 5.57
C HIS A 22 10.65 5.86 6.30
N ASP A 23 11.08 6.77 7.17
CA ASP A 23 10.16 7.50 8.07
C ASP A 23 10.02 8.99 7.73
N SER A 24 10.56 9.43 6.59
CA SER A 24 10.55 10.84 6.16
C SER A 24 10.29 11.00 4.67
N GLY A 25 9.14 11.57 4.31
CA GLY A 25 8.78 11.96 2.93
C GLY A 25 8.21 10.84 2.05
N TYR A 26 8.51 9.58 2.37
CA TYR A 26 7.91 8.35 1.83
C TYR A 26 8.12 7.22 2.85
N ASP A 27 7.36 6.13 2.71
CA ASP A 27 7.28 5.02 3.67
C ASP A 27 8.20 3.83 3.33
N LEU A 28 8.40 3.55 2.03
CA LEU A 28 9.17 2.41 1.54
C LEU A 28 10.10 2.75 0.37
N GLU A 29 11.23 2.05 0.29
CA GLU A 29 12.18 2.10 -0.82
C GLU A 29 12.62 0.70 -1.26
N CYS A 30 12.75 0.48 -2.57
CA CYS A 30 13.35 -0.72 -3.15
C CYS A 30 14.40 -0.33 -4.21
N PRO A 31 15.71 -0.36 -3.88
CA PRO A 31 16.77 0.09 -4.79
C PRO A 31 16.91 -0.75 -6.06
N SER A 32 16.74 -2.07 -5.97
CA SER A 32 16.82 -2.97 -7.12
C SER A 32 15.72 -2.71 -8.14
N MET A 33 14.55 -2.26 -7.68
CA MET A 33 13.42 -1.87 -8.53
C MET A 33 13.40 -0.37 -8.85
N CYS A 34 14.26 0.44 -8.22
CA CYS A 34 14.27 1.91 -8.31
C CYS A 34 12.90 2.52 -7.95
N VAL A 35 12.30 2.06 -6.86
CA VAL A 35 10.96 2.45 -6.41
C VAL A 35 11.01 3.15 -5.04
N LEU A 36 10.25 4.23 -4.91
CA LEU A 36 9.83 4.82 -3.64
C LEU A 36 8.32 4.68 -3.49
N ALA A 37 7.79 4.50 -2.28
CA ALA A 37 6.36 4.42 -2.06
C ALA A 37 5.89 5.11 -0.77
N GLU A 38 4.75 5.78 -0.86
CA GLU A 38 3.97 6.29 0.28
C GLU A 38 2.70 5.45 0.42
N ILE A 39 2.42 4.96 1.62
CA ILE A 39 1.28 4.10 1.95
C ILE A 39 0.16 4.92 2.59
N LYS A 40 -1.05 4.71 2.09
CA LYS A 40 -2.28 5.16 2.71
C LYS A 40 -3.24 4.00 2.91
N ASN A 41 -3.76 3.89 4.12
CA ASN A 41 -4.66 2.80 4.49
C ASN A 41 -5.96 2.79 3.67
N LYS A 42 -6.60 3.96 3.47
CA LYS A 42 -7.88 4.05 2.74
C LYS A 42 -7.94 5.28 1.84
N TRP A 43 -8.66 5.17 0.72
CA TRP A 43 -8.83 6.26 -0.27
C TRP A 43 -9.37 7.58 0.32
N ASN A 44 -10.15 7.51 1.40
CA ASN A 44 -10.79 8.67 2.03
C ASN A 44 -9.96 9.30 3.16
N THR A 45 -8.75 8.79 3.43
CA THR A 45 -7.86 9.33 4.47
C THR A 45 -7.19 10.65 4.04
N MET A 46 -7.40 11.08 2.79
CA MET A 46 -6.82 12.32 2.26
C MET A 46 -7.92 13.27 1.78
N ASN A 47 -7.98 14.45 2.38
CA ASN A 47 -8.59 15.59 1.71
C ASN A 47 -7.68 16.05 0.54
N SER A 48 -8.17 16.95 -0.31
CA SER A 48 -7.45 17.43 -1.49
C SER A 48 -6.05 17.98 -1.16
N ASP A 49 -5.93 18.64 -0.01
CA ASP A 49 -4.70 19.32 0.40
C ASP A 49 -3.65 18.33 0.89
N ASN A 50 -4.06 17.36 1.71
CA ASN A 50 -3.18 16.27 2.15
C ASN A 50 -2.65 15.47 0.95
N ARG A 51 -3.52 15.19 -0.03
CA ARG A 51 -3.11 14.48 -1.25
C ARG A 51 -2.03 15.25 -2.00
N ARG A 52 -2.21 16.56 -2.18
CA ARG A 52 -1.23 17.42 -2.85
C ARG A 52 0.11 17.43 -2.11
N ALA A 53 0.08 17.51 -0.77
CA ALA A 53 1.27 17.47 0.05
C ALA A 53 2.07 16.16 -0.11
N VAL A 54 1.38 15.01 -0.07
CA VAL A 54 2.01 13.69 -0.29
C VAL A 54 2.61 13.60 -1.69
N LEU A 55 1.85 13.97 -2.72
CA LEU A 55 2.36 13.91 -4.10
C LEU A 55 3.57 14.83 -4.28
N SER A 56 3.56 16.02 -3.66
CA SER A 56 4.69 16.92 -3.68
C SER A 56 5.92 16.35 -2.95
N GLY A 57 5.73 15.72 -1.78
CA GLY A 57 6.82 15.10 -1.03
C GLY A 57 7.46 13.95 -1.80
N LEU A 58 6.63 13.08 -2.36
CA LEU A 58 7.06 11.96 -3.19
C LEU A 58 7.76 12.44 -4.47
N ASP A 59 7.25 13.48 -5.13
CA ASP A 59 7.89 14.09 -6.31
C ASP A 59 9.28 14.63 -6.00
N VAL A 60 9.44 15.35 -4.89
CA VAL A 60 10.74 15.84 -4.42
C VAL A 60 11.70 14.68 -4.15
N ALA A 61 11.24 13.63 -3.46
CA ALA A 61 12.06 12.46 -3.16
C ALA A 61 12.52 11.73 -4.42
N VAL A 62 11.62 11.51 -5.38
CA VAL A 62 11.95 10.86 -6.67
C VAL A 62 12.97 11.69 -7.46
N ARG A 63 12.85 13.03 -7.47
CA ARG A 63 13.79 13.92 -8.16
C ARG A 63 15.20 13.94 -7.56
N GLN A 64 15.34 13.56 -6.28
CA GLN A 64 16.63 13.44 -5.62
C GLN A 64 17.35 12.10 -5.94
N LYS A 65 16.63 11.14 -6.54
CA LYS A 65 17.19 9.85 -6.98
C LYS A 65 17.61 9.93 -8.45
N ALA A 66 18.18 8.83 -8.95
CA ALA A 66 18.59 8.73 -10.35
C ALA A 66 17.37 8.76 -11.30
N SER A 67 17.60 9.02 -12.58
CA SER A 67 16.54 9.30 -13.55
C SER A 67 15.57 8.12 -13.80
N ASN A 68 15.96 6.89 -13.51
CA ASN A 68 15.14 5.70 -13.66
C ASN A 68 14.19 5.43 -12.48
N TRP A 69 14.25 6.22 -11.41
CA TRP A 69 13.40 6.03 -10.24
C TRP A 69 11.96 6.51 -10.46
N CYS A 70 11.01 5.80 -9.84
CA CYS A 70 9.60 6.17 -9.83
C CYS A 70 9.01 6.11 -8.41
N GLY A 71 7.93 6.87 -8.22
CA GLY A 71 7.18 6.95 -6.97
C GLY A 71 5.84 6.22 -7.06
N TYR A 72 5.42 5.59 -5.97
CA TYR A 72 4.09 4.99 -5.83
C TYR A 72 3.31 5.64 -4.69
N LEU A 73 2.13 6.17 -5.00
CA LEU A 73 1.10 6.41 -4.00
C LEU A 73 0.27 5.12 -3.87
N VAL A 74 0.42 4.43 -2.75
CA VAL A 74 -0.24 3.15 -2.49
C VAL A 74 -1.50 3.40 -1.68
N ILE A 75 -2.64 2.96 -2.21
CA ILE A 75 -3.92 3.01 -1.50
C ILE A 75 -4.33 1.58 -1.16
N ILE A 76 -4.08 1.16 0.09
CA ILE A 76 -4.31 -0.23 0.53
C ILE A 76 -5.77 -0.64 0.29
N ILE A 77 -6.71 0.17 0.78
CA ILE A 77 -8.14 0.01 0.57
C ILE A 77 -8.62 1.06 -0.46
N PRO A 78 -8.69 0.71 -1.75
CA PRO A 78 -9.13 1.62 -2.80
C PRO A 78 -10.63 1.95 -2.72
N LYS A 79 -11.06 2.92 -3.53
CA LYS A 79 -12.48 3.31 -3.60
C LYS A 79 -13.35 2.25 -4.29
N LYS A 80 -12.78 1.57 -5.29
CA LYS A 80 -13.41 0.48 -6.02
C LYS A 80 -12.63 -0.80 -5.74
N CYS A 81 -13.34 -1.91 -5.61
CA CYS A 81 -12.78 -3.24 -5.43
C CYS A 81 -12.21 -3.78 -6.77
N GLU A 82 -11.24 -3.05 -7.33
CA GLU A 82 -10.63 -3.32 -8.63
C GLU A 82 -9.12 -3.10 -8.53
N ARG A 83 -8.35 -4.01 -9.14
CA ARG A 83 -6.89 -3.84 -9.25
C ARG A 83 -6.59 -2.71 -10.23
N TYR A 84 -5.68 -1.82 -9.88
CA TYR A 84 -5.20 -0.78 -10.76
C TYR A 84 -3.77 -0.36 -10.44
N GLU A 85 -3.07 0.06 -11.48
CA GLU A 85 -1.83 0.81 -11.42
C GLU A 85 -1.93 1.88 -12.52
N LYS A 86 -1.93 3.16 -12.15
CA LYS A 86 -2.15 4.26 -13.11
C LYS A 86 -1.17 5.40 -12.91
N PHE A 87 -0.73 5.99 -14.01
CA PHE A 87 0.13 7.17 -13.97
C PHE A 87 -0.66 8.40 -13.50
N ILE A 88 -0.12 9.14 -12.54
CA ILE A 88 -0.74 10.36 -12.00
C ILE A 88 0.16 11.61 -12.06
N GLY A 89 1.36 11.51 -12.64
CA GLY A 89 2.22 12.65 -12.97
C GLY A 89 3.70 12.46 -12.61
N ASN A 90 4.61 13.15 -13.30
CA ASN A 90 6.07 13.26 -13.04
C ASN A 90 6.80 12.02 -12.44
N LYS A 91 6.53 10.82 -13.00
CA LYS A 91 7.06 9.50 -12.55
C LYS A 91 6.39 8.91 -11.31
N ILE A 92 5.21 9.39 -10.97
CA ILE A 92 4.38 8.89 -9.88
C ILE A 92 3.23 8.07 -10.45
N MET A 93 3.08 6.86 -9.91
CA MET A 93 1.97 5.96 -10.14
C MET A 93 1.07 5.95 -8.89
N GLU A 94 -0.23 5.81 -9.07
CA GLU A 94 -1.14 5.37 -8.00
C GLU A 94 -1.43 3.89 -8.20
N ILE A 95 -1.39 3.12 -7.12
CA ILE A 95 -1.59 1.67 -7.16
C ILE A 95 -2.46 1.22 -5.97
N ASP A 96 -3.31 0.21 -6.18
CA ASP A 96 -4.07 -0.41 -5.10
C ASP A 96 -3.19 -1.30 -4.20
N GLY A 97 -3.68 -1.60 -3.00
CA GLY A 97 -2.97 -2.44 -2.03
C GLY A 97 -2.67 -3.84 -2.54
N ALA A 98 -3.60 -4.52 -3.20
CA ALA A 98 -3.40 -5.90 -3.64
C ALA A 98 -2.35 -5.98 -4.75
N SER A 99 -2.34 -5.02 -5.68
CA SER A 99 -1.32 -4.93 -6.74
C SER A 99 0.04 -4.50 -6.19
N PHE A 100 0.09 -3.64 -5.16
CA PHE A 100 1.35 -3.28 -4.53
C PHE A 100 1.94 -4.41 -3.68
N TYR A 101 1.11 -5.14 -2.93
CA TYR A 101 1.55 -6.36 -2.23
C TYR A 101 2.10 -7.40 -3.20
N HIS A 102 1.47 -7.60 -4.35
CA HIS A 102 2.03 -8.42 -5.43
C HIS A 102 3.41 -7.90 -5.84
N LYS A 103 3.54 -6.60 -6.15
CA LYS A 103 4.81 -6.01 -6.58
C LYS A 103 5.93 -6.21 -5.56
N VAL A 104 5.61 -6.16 -4.27
CA VAL A 104 6.56 -6.35 -3.17
C VAL A 104 6.94 -7.82 -3.01
N THR A 105 5.97 -8.74 -3.03
CA THR A 105 6.14 -10.14 -2.63
C THR A 105 6.34 -11.12 -3.78
N GLY A 106 5.96 -10.74 -5.00
CA GLY A 106 5.83 -11.63 -6.16
C GLY A 106 4.55 -12.47 -6.17
N ASP A 107 3.70 -12.37 -5.15
CA ASP A 107 2.47 -13.17 -5.02
C ASP A 107 1.22 -12.29 -5.18
N PRO A 108 0.36 -12.56 -6.19
CA PRO A 108 -0.88 -11.80 -6.41
C PRO A 108 -1.85 -11.84 -5.22
N ASN A 109 -1.76 -12.84 -4.37
CA ASN A 109 -2.70 -13.09 -3.29
C ASN A 109 -2.14 -12.75 -1.90
N ALA A 110 -0.91 -12.23 -1.81
CA ALA A 110 -0.20 -11.98 -0.55
C ALA A 110 -1.00 -11.17 0.50
N ILE A 111 -1.71 -10.11 0.10
CA ILE A 111 -2.50 -9.34 1.06
C ILE A 111 -3.67 -10.16 1.61
N HIS A 112 -4.34 -10.96 0.77
CA HIS A 112 -5.43 -11.82 1.22
C HIS A 112 -4.91 -12.91 2.14
N ASP A 113 -3.79 -13.53 1.81
CA ASP A 113 -3.17 -14.57 2.63
C ASP A 113 -2.71 -14.03 3.99
N LEU A 114 -2.22 -12.78 4.05
CA LEU A 114 -1.94 -12.10 5.31
C LEU A 114 -3.19 -12.00 6.19
N PHE A 115 -4.32 -11.57 5.61
CA PHE A 115 -5.57 -11.44 6.37
C PHE A 115 -6.15 -12.81 6.79
N ASP A 116 -6.00 -13.84 5.96
CA ASP A 116 -6.41 -15.20 6.29
C ASP A 116 -5.57 -15.76 7.43
N ILE A 117 -4.24 -15.56 7.41
CA ILE A 117 -3.34 -15.96 8.50
C ILE A 117 -3.70 -15.22 9.79
N LEU A 118 -3.92 -13.90 9.74
CA LEU A 118 -4.32 -13.14 10.93
C LEU A 118 -5.66 -13.66 11.49
N SER A 119 -6.62 -13.96 10.62
CA SER A 119 -7.94 -14.49 11.02
C SER A 119 -7.84 -15.88 11.63
N ASP A 120 -7.03 -16.77 11.04
CA ASP A 120 -6.75 -18.10 11.57
C ASP A 120 -6.07 -18.03 12.95
N LYS A 121 -5.10 -17.13 13.13
CA LYS A 121 -4.36 -17.03 14.40
C LYS A 121 -5.14 -16.34 15.51
N ILE A 122 -5.97 -15.36 15.19
CA ILE A 122 -6.75 -14.62 16.19
C ILE A 122 -8.06 -15.36 16.53
N CYS A 123 -8.57 -16.22 15.62
CA CYS A 123 -9.82 -16.96 15.81
C CYS A 123 -10.98 -16.06 16.30
N PRO A 124 -11.33 -14.98 15.56
CA PRO A 124 -12.40 -14.08 15.99
C PRO A 124 -13.75 -14.82 16.08
N SER A 125 -14.68 -14.27 16.86
CA SER A 125 -16.05 -14.81 16.92
C SER A 125 -16.70 -14.82 15.53
N SER A 126 -17.71 -15.67 15.32
CA SER A 126 -18.38 -15.84 14.02
C SER A 126 -18.86 -14.52 13.41
N ASP A 127 -19.35 -13.61 14.25
CA ASP A 127 -19.88 -12.31 13.81
C ASP A 127 -18.75 -11.40 13.33
N VAL A 128 -17.63 -11.37 14.07
CA VAL A 128 -16.45 -10.60 13.70
C VAL A 128 -15.78 -11.18 12.45
N ALA A 129 -15.65 -12.51 12.37
CA ALA A 129 -15.10 -13.18 11.19
C ALA A 129 -15.92 -12.87 9.93
N SER A 130 -17.25 -12.88 10.05
CA SER A 130 -18.15 -12.59 8.93
C SER A 130 -18.08 -11.12 8.52
N TYR A 131 -18.01 -10.20 9.49
CA TYR A 131 -17.77 -8.78 9.21
C TYR A 131 -16.42 -8.56 8.50
N CYS A 132 -15.34 -9.17 8.97
CA CYS A 132 -14.02 -9.06 8.35
C CYS A 132 -14.05 -9.56 6.90
N ARG A 133 -14.65 -10.72 6.63
CA ARG A 133 -14.79 -11.25 5.26
C ARG A 133 -15.56 -10.30 4.36
N GLU A 134 -16.68 -9.76 4.83
CA GLU A 134 -17.48 -8.81 4.05
C GLU A 134 -16.67 -7.55 3.69
N ILE A 135 -15.94 -6.99 4.66
CA ILE A 135 -15.09 -5.82 4.42
C ILE A 135 -13.99 -6.15 3.41
N MET A 136 -13.33 -7.29 3.57
CA MET A 136 -12.27 -7.77 2.68
C MET A 136 -12.77 -7.89 1.24
N GLU A 137 -13.87 -8.62 1.02
CA GLU A 137 -14.45 -8.86 -0.32
C GLU A 137 -14.95 -7.57 -0.99
N LYS A 138 -15.49 -6.63 -0.21
CA LYS A 138 -16.05 -5.39 -0.76
C LYS A 138 -15.02 -4.28 -0.94
N SER A 139 -13.89 -4.34 -0.24
CA SER A 139 -12.96 -3.21 -0.14
C SER A 139 -11.57 -3.48 -0.70
N LEU A 140 -11.12 -4.74 -0.74
CA LEU A 140 -9.86 -5.12 -1.34
C LEU A 140 -10.07 -5.77 -2.70
N PRO A 141 -9.30 -5.38 -3.72
CA PRO A 141 -9.38 -6.03 -5.02
C PRO A 141 -9.23 -7.56 -4.93
N PRO A 142 -9.99 -8.31 -5.74
CA PRO A 142 -10.13 -9.75 -5.55
C PRO A 142 -8.82 -10.52 -5.77
N ARG A 143 -8.82 -11.76 -5.25
CA ARG A 143 -7.80 -12.77 -5.56
C ARG A 143 -7.71 -13.00 -7.08
N VAL A 144 -6.52 -13.38 -7.55
CA VAL A 144 -6.25 -13.78 -8.94
C VAL A 144 -6.13 -15.29 -9.01
#